data_AF-A0A2D4GY58-F1
#
_entry.id   AF-A0A2D4GY58-F1
#
_cell.length_a   1.000
_cell.length_b   1.000
_cell.length_c   1.000
_cell.angle_alpha   90.00
_cell.angle_beta   90.00
_cell.angle_gamma   90.00
#
_symmetry.space_group_name_H-M   'P 1'
#
loop_
_entity.id
_entity.type
_entity.pdbx_description
1 polymer ?
#
loop_
_entity_poly.entity_id
_entity_poly.type
_entity_poly.pdbx_seq_one_letter_code
_entity_poly.pdbx_strand_id
1 'polypeptide(L)'
;IKNCDGIPALIRLLRKTSDMEVRELITGTLWNLSSYEPLKMVIINHGLQTLTNEVIIPHSGWENEPNEDSKPRDAEWSTVFKNTSGCLRNVSSDGAEARRRLRECEGLVDALLHALQSAVGKKDTDNKSVENCVCIMRNLSYHVHKEIPGADKFRELESNQLGSFGGTHKKKKDDAGCFGGKKAKGKKNGDVDRNFDTLDLPKRSESAKG
;
A
#
# COMPACT_ATOMS: atom_id res chain seq x y z
N ILE A 1 8.74 -9.34 27.06
CA ILE A 1 7.83 -9.67 25.92
C ILE A 1 8.57 -10.38 24.78
N LYS A 2 9.62 -9.80 24.16
CA LYS A 2 10.42 -10.50 23.12
C LYS A 2 11.09 -11.78 23.64
N ASN A 3 11.74 -11.69 24.80
CA ASN A 3 12.58 -12.76 25.36
C ASN A 3 11.78 -13.87 26.08
N CYS A 4 10.45 -13.91 25.91
CA CYS A 4 9.56 -14.86 26.59
C CYS A 4 8.43 -15.36 25.67
N ASP A 5 8.61 -15.34 24.35
CA ASP A 5 7.57 -15.73 23.37
C ASP A 5 6.22 -15.01 23.52
N GLY A 6 6.24 -13.75 23.96
CA GLY A 6 5.03 -12.97 24.23
C GLY A 6 4.19 -12.69 22.98
N ILE A 7 4.83 -12.41 21.83
CA ILE A 7 4.12 -12.18 20.56
C ILE A 7 3.37 -13.45 20.11
N PRO A 8 4.01 -14.64 20.00
CA PRO A 8 3.29 -15.88 19.74
C PRO A 8 2.14 -16.15 20.73
N ALA A 9 2.33 -15.89 22.02
CA ALA A 9 1.29 -16.08 23.03
C ALA A 9 0.08 -15.15 22.81
N LEU A 10 0.32 -13.86 22.53
CA LEU A 10 -0.72 -12.89 22.21
C LEU A 10 -1.51 -13.29 20.96
N ILE A 11 -0.84 -13.73 19.90
CA ILE A 11 -1.48 -14.18 18.66
C ILE A 11 -2.34 -15.43 18.90
N ARG A 12 -1.84 -16.41 19.66
CA ARG A 12 -2.63 -17.59 20.04
C ARG A 12 -3.87 -17.23 20.86
N LEU A 13 -3.75 -16.25 21.75
CA LEU A 13 -4.88 -15.79 22.55
C LEU A 13 -5.93 -15.08 21.69
N LEU A 14 -5.50 -14.22 20.75
CA LEU A 14 -6.39 -13.52 19.81
C LEU A 14 -7.30 -14.47 19.05
N ARG A 15 -6.75 -15.59 18.57
CA ARG A 15 -7.51 -16.61 17.83
C ARG A 15 -8.54 -17.36 18.69
N LYS A 16 -8.32 -17.44 20.00
CA LYS A 16 -9.15 -18.25 20.90
C LYS A 16 -10.24 -17.44 21.61
N THR A 17 -10.02 -16.15 21.80
CA THR A 17 -10.91 -15.31 22.60
C THR A 17 -11.97 -14.64 21.72
N SER A 18 -13.23 -14.71 22.16
CA SER A 18 -14.36 -13.92 21.65
C SER A 18 -14.61 -12.66 22.49
N ASP A 19 -13.87 -12.47 23.59
CA ASP A 19 -14.00 -11.29 24.45
C ASP A 19 -13.37 -10.06 23.78
N MET A 20 -14.20 -9.05 23.49
CA MET A 20 -13.77 -7.86 22.77
C MET A 20 -12.79 -6.99 23.55
N GLU A 21 -12.92 -6.89 24.87
CA GLU A 21 -11.95 -6.12 25.68
C GLU A 21 -10.57 -6.77 25.62
N VAL A 22 -10.53 -8.11 25.70
CA VAL A 22 -9.28 -8.86 25.57
C VAL A 22 -8.68 -8.68 24.17
N ARG A 23 -9.49 -8.72 23.11
CA ARG A 23 -9.04 -8.49 21.72
C ARG A 23 -8.48 -7.08 21.53
N GLU A 24 -9.12 -6.07 22.11
CA GLU A 24 -8.63 -4.68 22.09
C GLU A 24 -7.28 -4.56 22.80
N LEU A 25 -7.12 -5.16 23.97
CA LEU A 25 -5.85 -5.16 24.72
C LEU A 25 -4.73 -5.87 23.96
N ILE A 26 -5.01 -7.03 23.35
CA ILE A 26 -4.03 -7.78 22.56
C ILE A 26 -3.58 -6.96 21.36
N THR A 27 -4.52 -6.47 20.55
CA THR A 27 -4.21 -5.72 19.34
C THR A 27 -3.55 -4.38 19.64
N GLY A 28 -3.94 -3.70 20.71
CA GLY A 28 -3.27 -2.49 21.21
C GLY A 28 -1.83 -2.77 21.65
N THR A 29 -1.59 -3.88 22.35
CA THR A 29 -0.25 -4.33 22.71
C THR A 29 0.60 -4.62 21.48
N LEU A 30 0.06 -5.31 20.48
CA LEU A 30 0.76 -5.59 19.22
C LEU A 30 1.09 -4.32 18.43
N TRP A 31 0.21 -3.32 18.44
CA TRP A 31 0.48 -2.02 17.83
C TRP A 31 1.64 -1.29 18.53
N ASN A 32 1.66 -1.28 19.87
CA ASN A 32 2.77 -0.71 20.62
C ASN A 32 4.09 -1.43 20.30
N LEU A 33 4.09 -2.77 20.28
CA LEU A 33 5.28 -3.58 19.98
C LEU A 33 5.79 -3.38 18.56
N SER A 34 4.91 -3.18 17.58
CA SER A 34 5.31 -3.02 16.17
C SER A 34 6.03 -1.70 15.89
N SER A 35 5.99 -0.74 16.81
CA SER A 35 6.78 0.50 16.71
C SER A 35 8.29 0.27 16.88
N TYR A 36 8.70 -0.90 17.41
CA TYR A 36 10.10 -1.24 17.64
C TYR A 36 10.64 -2.14 16.52
N GLU A 37 11.59 -1.64 15.73
CA GLU A 37 12.15 -2.30 14.53
C GLU A 37 12.50 -3.79 14.74
N PRO A 38 13.22 -4.18 15.81
CA PRO A 38 13.63 -5.56 16.00
C PRO A 38 12.49 -6.55 16.28
N LEU A 39 11.24 -6.09 16.37
CA LEU A 39 10.04 -6.91 16.58
C LEU A 39 9.15 -7.02 15.35
N LYS A 40 9.30 -6.15 14.34
CA LYS A 40 8.39 -6.13 13.19
C LYS A 40 8.34 -7.47 12.46
N MET A 41 9.50 -8.03 12.13
CA MET A 41 9.56 -9.36 11.50
C MET A 41 9.06 -10.49 12.40
N VAL A 42 9.20 -10.37 13.72
CA VAL A 42 8.61 -11.36 14.66
C VAL A 42 7.08 -11.31 14.60
N ILE A 43 6.50 -10.11 14.56
CA ILE A 43 5.05 -9.91 14.40
C ILE A 43 4.58 -10.45 13.04
N ILE A 44 5.32 -10.18 11.96
CA ILE A 44 4.98 -10.70 10.62
C ILE A 44 4.99 -12.22 10.62
N ASN A 45 6.06 -12.84 11.11
CA ASN A 45 6.24 -14.28 11.05
C ASN A 45 5.20 -15.06 11.87
N HIS A 46 4.80 -14.54 13.03
CA HIS A 46 3.86 -15.24 13.91
C HIS A 46 2.42 -14.77 13.78
N GLY A 47 2.20 -13.52 13.38
CA GLY A 47 0.92 -12.84 13.56
C GLY A 47 0.20 -12.47 12.26
N LEU A 48 0.92 -12.23 11.15
CA LEU A 48 0.35 -11.62 9.95
C LEU A 48 -0.96 -12.29 9.50
N GLN A 49 -0.92 -13.61 9.22
CA GLN A 49 -2.12 -14.32 8.76
C GLN A 49 -3.26 -14.28 9.78
N THR A 50 -2.95 -14.33 11.09
CA THR A 50 -3.99 -14.32 12.13
C THR A 50 -4.61 -12.93 12.26
N LEU A 51 -3.82 -11.85 12.21
CA LEU A 51 -4.32 -10.49 12.21
C LEU A 51 -5.21 -10.22 10.99
N THR A 52 -4.83 -10.76 9.83
CA THR A 52 -5.62 -10.66 8.61
C THR A 52 -6.95 -11.42 8.73
N ASN A 53 -6.91 -12.70 9.08
CA ASN A 53 -8.10 -13.58 9.08
C ASN A 53 -9.05 -13.30 10.24
N GLU A 54 -8.54 -12.92 11.41
CA GLU A 54 -9.37 -12.73 12.60
C GLU A 54 -9.86 -11.29 12.76
N VAL A 55 -9.26 -10.32 12.05
CA VAL A 55 -9.60 -8.90 12.21
C VAL A 55 -9.79 -8.18 10.88
N ILE A 56 -8.78 -8.13 10.01
CA ILE A 56 -8.87 -7.28 8.81
C ILE A 56 -9.98 -7.75 7.87
N ILE A 57 -10.05 -9.04 7.56
CA ILE A 57 -11.07 -9.59 6.65
C ILE A 57 -12.48 -9.47 7.27
N PRO A 58 -12.75 -9.94 8.50
CA PRO A 58 -14.12 -9.93 9.04
C PRO A 58 -14.72 -8.52 9.21
N HIS A 59 -13.88 -7.51 9.46
CA HIS A 59 -14.33 -6.14 9.71
C HIS A 59 -14.15 -5.20 8.50
N SER A 60 -13.52 -5.63 7.40
CA SER A 60 -13.43 -4.80 6.18
C SER A 60 -14.73 -4.78 5.38
N GLY A 61 -15.59 -5.79 5.56
CA GLY A 61 -16.76 -6.01 4.71
C GLY A 61 -16.43 -6.74 3.40
N TRP A 62 -15.17 -7.16 3.20
CA TRP A 62 -14.74 -7.92 2.03
C TRP A 62 -15.10 -9.40 2.17
N GLU A 63 -15.57 -9.99 1.08
CA GLU A 63 -15.85 -11.42 0.94
C GLU A 63 -15.11 -11.92 -0.29
N ASN A 64 -14.43 -13.07 -0.18
CA ASN A 64 -13.64 -13.65 -1.28
C ASN A 64 -14.53 -14.10 -2.45
N GLU A 65 -15.72 -14.63 -2.12
CA GLU A 65 -16.74 -15.06 -3.06
C GLU A 65 -18.02 -14.26 -2.76
N PRO A 66 -18.19 -13.07 -3.34
CA PRO A 66 -19.39 -12.28 -3.14
C PRO A 66 -20.57 -13.03 -3.75
N ASN A 67 -21.54 -13.38 -2.93
CA ASN A 67 -22.80 -13.92 -3.43
C ASN A 67 -23.48 -12.82 -4.27
N GLU A 68 -23.78 -13.06 -5.55
CA GLU A 68 -24.21 -12.01 -6.50
C GLU A 68 -25.45 -11.21 -6.02
N ASP A 69 -26.28 -11.83 -5.18
CA ASP A 69 -27.48 -11.24 -4.59
C ASP A 69 -27.22 -10.47 -3.27
N SER A 70 -25.99 -10.51 -2.73
CA SER A 70 -25.65 -9.88 -1.46
C SER A 70 -25.13 -8.47 -1.66
N LYS A 71 -25.73 -7.52 -0.94
CA LYS A 71 -25.23 -6.14 -0.93
C LYS A 71 -23.81 -6.12 -0.36
N PRO A 72 -22.88 -5.35 -0.96
CA PRO A 72 -21.55 -5.14 -0.40
C PRO A 72 -21.66 -4.73 1.06
N ARG A 73 -20.98 -5.46 1.94
CA ARG A 73 -20.95 -5.12 3.36
C ARG A 73 -19.98 -3.97 3.55
N ASP A 74 -20.34 -3.11 4.49
CA ASP A 74 -19.52 -1.96 4.83
C ASP A 74 -18.45 -2.34 5.85
N ALA A 75 -17.34 -1.63 5.80
CA ALA A 75 -16.31 -1.72 6.82
C ALA A 75 -16.84 -1.28 8.21
N GLU A 76 -16.42 -2.02 9.22
CA GLU A 76 -16.67 -1.75 10.63
C GLU A 76 -15.38 -1.25 11.31
N TRP A 77 -15.38 0.03 11.70
CA TRP A 77 -14.19 0.69 12.24
C TRP A 77 -14.04 0.52 13.75
N SER A 78 -13.98 -0.73 14.22
CA SER A 78 -13.79 -1.03 15.65
C SER A 78 -12.40 -0.61 16.16
N THR A 79 -12.24 -0.49 17.48
CA THR A 79 -10.92 -0.26 18.10
C THR A 79 -9.95 -1.40 17.76
N VAL A 80 -10.43 -2.64 17.69
CA VAL A 80 -9.63 -3.81 17.28
C VAL A 80 -9.10 -3.64 15.85
N PHE A 81 -9.95 -3.19 14.92
CA PHE A 81 -9.53 -2.91 13.54
C PHE A 81 -8.53 -1.75 13.49
N LYS A 82 -8.77 -0.66 14.22
CA LYS A 82 -7.86 0.50 14.32
C LYS A 82 -6.49 0.08 14.83
N ASN A 83 -6.44 -0.70 15.91
CA ASN A 83 -5.19 -1.17 16.50
C ASN A 83 -4.46 -2.14 15.57
N THR A 84 -5.19 -3.06 14.92
CA THR A 84 -4.61 -4.03 13.99
C THR A 84 -4.05 -3.36 12.74
N SER A 85 -4.81 -2.45 12.13
CA SER A 85 -4.33 -1.64 11.00
C SER A 85 -3.15 -0.75 11.39
N GLY A 86 -3.13 -0.19 12.61
CA GLY A 86 -1.98 0.54 13.14
C GLY A 86 -0.74 -0.35 13.30
N CYS A 87 -0.93 -1.58 13.76
CA CYS A 87 0.13 -2.58 13.86
C CYS A 87 0.71 -2.91 12.47
N LEU A 88 -0.17 -3.21 11.50
CA LEU A 88 0.20 -3.54 10.12
C LEU A 88 0.89 -2.36 9.40
N ARG A 89 0.43 -1.12 9.64
CA ARG A 89 1.10 0.10 9.16
C ARG A 89 2.56 0.14 9.61
N ASN A 90 2.84 -0.10 10.89
CA ASN A 90 4.20 -0.07 11.40
C ASN A 90 5.07 -1.17 10.79
N VAL A 91 4.59 -2.43 10.73
CA VAL A 91 5.40 -3.52 10.16
C VAL A 91 5.60 -3.39 8.65
N SER A 92 4.63 -2.81 7.93
CA SER A 92 4.74 -2.56 6.47
C SER A 92 5.80 -1.52 6.09
N SER A 93 6.25 -0.71 7.06
CA SER A 93 7.27 0.34 6.85
C SER A 93 8.72 -0.19 6.83
N ASP A 94 8.92 -1.45 7.20
CA ASP A 94 10.23 -2.12 7.20
C ASP A 94 10.69 -2.43 5.76
N GLY A 95 11.74 -3.25 5.61
CA GLY A 95 12.39 -3.58 4.34
C GLY A 95 11.54 -4.34 3.33
N ALA A 96 12.16 -4.64 2.18
CA ALA A 96 11.50 -5.31 1.05
C ALA A 96 10.87 -6.66 1.44
N GLU A 97 11.48 -7.38 2.38
CA GLU A 97 10.93 -8.66 2.86
C GLU A 97 9.60 -8.49 3.60
N ALA A 98 9.50 -7.52 4.50
CA ALA A 98 8.24 -7.24 5.20
C ALA A 98 7.14 -6.87 4.20
N ARG A 99 7.43 -5.98 3.23
CA ARG A 99 6.48 -5.61 2.18
C ARG A 99 6.06 -6.80 1.32
N ARG A 100 7.00 -7.67 0.94
CA ARG A 100 6.72 -8.91 0.21
C ARG A 100 5.74 -9.78 0.99
N ARG A 101 6.04 -10.08 2.26
CA ARG A 101 5.20 -10.91 3.12
C ARG A 101 3.77 -10.37 3.26
N LEU A 102 3.62 -9.04 3.39
CA LEU A 102 2.29 -8.42 3.46
C LEU A 102 1.55 -8.45 2.11
N ARG A 103 2.23 -8.21 0.98
CA ARG A 103 1.62 -8.33 -0.36
C ARG A 103 1.15 -9.75 -0.67
N GLU A 104 1.91 -10.74 -0.20
CA GLU A 104 1.62 -12.17 -0.41
C GLU A 104 0.66 -12.76 0.65
N CYS A 105 0.24 -11.97 1.66
CA CYS A 105 -0.74 -12.41 2.64
C CYS A 105 -2.12 -12.45 2.00
N GLU A 106 -2.66 -13.66 1.84
CA GLU A 106 -3.97 -13.91 1.25
C GLU A 106 -5.07 -13.05 1.87
N GLY A 107 -5.83 -12.36 1.01
CA GLY A 107 -6.96 -11.50 1.38
C GLY A 107 -6.62 -10.16 2.04
N LEU A 108 -5.35 -9.89 2.40
CA LEU A 108 -5.01 -8.64 3.10
C LEU A 108 -5.20 -7.41 2.20
N VAL A 109 -4.65 -7.45 0.99
CA VAL A 109 -4.69 -6.29 0.07
C VAL A 109 -6.13 -6.03 -0.39
N ASP A 110 -6.86 -7.09 -0.73
CA ASP A 110 -8.26 -6.99 -1.19
C ASP A 110 -9.17 -6.45 -0.10
N ALA A 111 -9.04 -6.96 1.13
CA ALA A 111 -9.80 -6.46 2.28
C ALA A 111 -9.50 -4.98 2.58
N LEU A 112 -8.23 -4.56 2.53
CA LEU A 112 -7.86 -3.16 2.73
C LEU A 112 -8.42 -2.26 1.61
N LEU A 113 -8.37 -2.71 0.36
CA LEU A 113 -8.89 -1.95 -0.78
C LEU A 113 -10.41 -1.79 -0.69
N HIS A 114 -11.14 -2.87 -0.37
CA HIS A 114 -12.59 -2.82 -0.17
C HIS A 114 -12.96 -1.87 0.97
N ALA A 115 -12.28 -1.96 2.13
CA ALA A 115 -12.52 -1.07 3.26
C ALA A 115 -12.31 0.42 2.88
N LEU A 116 -11.29 0.73 2.10
CA LEU A 116 -11.04 2.08 1.60
C LEU A 116 -12.13 2.55 0.61
N GLN A 117 -12.61 1.66 -0.27
CA GLN A 117 -13.71 1.96 -1.18
C GLN A 117 -15.01 2.24 -0.41
N SER A 118 -15.32 1.44 0.62
CA SER A 118 -16.46 1.69 1.52
C SER A 118 -16.34 3.05 2.22
N ALA A 119 -15.14 3.42 2.71
CA ALA A 119 -14.91 4.71 3.35
C ALA A 119 -15.19 5.89 2.40
N VAL A 120 -14.71 5.81 1.16
CA VAL A 120 -14.95 6.82 0.12
C VAL A 120 -16.45 6.92 -0.19
N GLY A 121 -17.12 5.79 -0.40
CA GLY A 121 -18.57 5.76 -0.71
C GLY A 121 -19.42 6.40 0.40
N LYS A 122 -19.01 6.24 1.66
CA LYS A 122 -19.70 6.80 2.84
C LYS A 122 -19.23 8.19 3.26
N LYS A 123 -18.19 8.74 2.63
CA LYS A 123 -17.52 9.98 3.05
C LYS A 123 -16.95 9.91 4.47
N ASP A 124 -16.53 8.72 4.92
CA ASP A 124 -15.88 8.51 6.23
C ASP A 124 -14.35 8.59 6.12
N THR A 125 -13.86 9.70 5.56
CA THR A 125 -12.44 9.86 5.22
C THR A 125 -11.57 10.34 6.38
N ASP A 126 -12.17 10.93 7.42
CA ASP A 126 -11.46 11.49 8.58
C ASP A 126 -11.20 10.44 9.69
N ASN A 127 -11.36 9.15 9.35
CA ASN A 127 -11.20 8.03 10.26
C ASN A 127 -9.74 7.58 10.38
N LYS A 128 -9.25 7.39 11.61
CA LYS A 128 -7.87 6.95 11.86
C LYS A 128 -7.55 5.57 11.27
N SER A 129 -8.53 4.68 11.21
CA SER A 129 -8.39 3.37 10.56
C SER A 129 -8.16 3.51 9.06
N VAL A 130 -8.87 4.45 8.42
CA VAL A 130 -8.70 4.78 7.00
C VAL A 130 -7.30 5.33 6.73
N GLU A 131 -6.80 6.25 7.57
CA GLU A 131 -5.41 6.75 7.49
C GLU A 131 -4.40 5.58 7.56
N ASN A 132 -4.60 4.64 8.48
CA ASN A 132 -3.74 3.46 8.61
C ASN A 132 -3.78 2.59 7.36
N CYS A 133 -4.97 2.29 6.82
CA CYS A 133 -5.14 1.53 5.59
C CYS A 133 -4.45 2.19 4.39
N VAL A 134 -4.63 3.50 4.20
CA VAL A 134 -3.92 4.26 3.15
C VAL A 134 -2.40 4.19 3.33
N CYS A 135 -1.91 4.31 4.57
CA CYS A 135 -0.48 4.18 4.86
C CYS A 135 0.06 2.79 4.52
N ILE A 136 -0.67 1.72 4.85
CA ILE A 136 -0.30 0.36 4.46
C ILE A 136 -0.22 0.27 2.94
N MET A 137 -1.27 0.67 2.22
CA MET A 137 -1.31 0.61 0.76
C MET A 137 -0.16 1.39 0.11
N ARG A 138 0.16 2.58 0.63
CA ARG A 138 1.33 3.36 0.21
C ARG A 138 2.64 2.59 0.41
N ASN A 139 2.84 2.00 1.59
CA ASN A 139 4.05 1.25 1.90
C ASN A 139 4.18 0.01 1.01
N LEU A 140 3.09 -0.72 0.76
CA LEU A 140 3.10 -1.90 -0.11
C LEU A 140 3.31 -1.56 -1.59
N SER A 141 2.89 -0.37 -2.01
CA SER A 141 3.11 0.15 -3.37
C SER A 141 4.56 0.60 -3.59
N TYR A 142 5.31 0.90 -2.53
CA TYR A 142 6.70 1.30 -2.63
C TYR A 142 7.53 0.20 -3.30
N HIS A 143 8.20 0.55 -4.40
CA HIS A 143 9.03 -0.35 -5.21
C HIS A 143 8.33 -1.61 -5.72
N VAL A 144 6.99 -1.62 -5.80
CA VAL A 144 6.24 -2.79 -6.27
C VAL A 144 6.71 -3.26 -7.65
N HIS A 145 6.98 -2.34 -8.58
CA HIS A 145 7.49 -2.61 -9.94
C HIS A 145 8.88 -3.28 -9.98
N LYS A 146 9.61 -3.35 -8.85
CA LYS A 146 10.92 -4.01 -8.71
C LYS A 146 10.86 -5.28 -7.85
N GLU A 147 9.93 -5.35 -6.91
CA GLU A 147 9.92 -6.37 -5.85
C GLU A 147 8.99 -7.55 -6.15
N ILE A 148 8.01 -7.37 -7.05
CA ILE A 148 7.06 -8.43 -7.42
C ILE A 148 7.70 -9.46 -8.39
N PRO A 149 7.24 -10.72 -8.37
CA PRO A 149 7.64 -11.70 -9.37
C PRO A 149 7.38 -11.19 -10.79
N GLY A 150 8.37 -11.31 -11.69
CA GLY A 150 8.25 -10.84 -13.07
C GLY A 150 8.46 -9.33 -13.28
N ALA A 151 8.96 -8.61 -12.26
CA ALA A 151 9.31 -7.20 -12.32
C ALA A 151 10.15 -6.78 -13.56
N ASP A 152 11.02 -7.66 -14.05
CA ASP A 152 11.89 -7.37 -15.19
C ASP A 152 11.11 -7.04 -16.48
N LYS A 153 9.90 -7.59 -16.64
CA LYS A 153 9.03 -7.28 -17.80
C LYS A 153 8.59 -5.82 -17.84
N PHE A 154 8.52 -5.15 -16.69
CA PHE A 154 8.19 -3.74 -16.60
C PHE A 154 9.39 -2.82 -16.89
N ARG A 155 10.62 -3.32 -16.72
CA ARG A 155 11.85 -2.56 -17.02
C ARG A 155 12.13 -2.47 -18.53
N GLU A 156 11.78 -3.52 -19.26
CA GLU A 156 12.05 -3.60 -20.71
C GLU A 156 11.21 -2.58 -21.52
N LEU A 157 10.02 -2.24 -21.03
CA LEU A 157 9.16 -1.20 -21.61
C LEU A 157 9.75 0.21 -21.51
N GLU A 158 10.52 0.52 -20.46
CA GLU A 158 11.18 1.83 -20.30
C GLU A 158 12.41 1.95 -21.23
N SER A 159 13.16 0.87 -21.44
CA SER A 159 14.31 0.86 -22.36
C SER A 159 13.93 0.96 -23.84
N ASN A 160 12.74 0.47 -24.22
CA ASN A 160 12.26 0.58 -25.60
C ASN A 160 11.71 1.96 -25.97
N GLN A 161 11.46 2.85 -25.00
CA GLN A 161 11.05 4.25 -25.29
C GLN A 161 12.23 5.22 -25.51
N LEU A 162 13.47 4.84 -25.14
CA LEU A 162 14.68 5.62 -25.44
C LEU A 162 15.52 5.07 -26.60
N GLY A 163 15.09 3.97 -27.22
CA GLY A 163 15.86 3.26 -28.25
C GLY A 163 15.45 3.50 -29.71
N SER A 164 14.41 4.30 -29.99
CA SER A 164 13.85 4.41 -31.35
C SER A 164 14.14 5.74 -32.06
N PHE A 165 15.41 6.12 -32.17
CA PHE A 165 15.90 6.95 -33.28
C PHE A 165 17.34 6.55 -33.65
N GLY A 166 17.51 5.34 -34.19
CA GLY A 166 18.77 4.86 -34.74
C GLY A 166 18.58 4.34 -36.17
N GLY A 167 18.82 5.20 -37.17
CA GLY A 167 18.71 4.86 -38.59
C GLY A 167 19.40 5.86 -39.53
N THR A 168 20.73 5.89 -39.47
CA THR A 168 21.73 6.25 -40.51
C THR A 168 21.41 7.28 -41.61
N HIS A 169 22.17 8.39 -41.69
CA HIS A 169 22.90 8.81 -42.92
C HIS A 169 23.86 10.02 -42.71
N LYS A 170 25.11 9.81 -43.15
CA LYS A 170 26.12 10.74 -43.75
C LYS A 170 26.51 12.09 -43.10
N LYS A 171 27.85 12.22 -42.92
CA LYS A 171 28.74 13.39 -43.10
C LYS A 171 28.20 14.79 -42.75
N LYS A 172 28.82 15.46 -41.74
CA LYS A 172 29.71 16.63 -41.95
C LYS A 172 30.32 17.13 -40.63
N LYS A 173 31.36 17.93 -40.85
CA LYS A 173 32.36 18.55 -39.99
C LYS A 173 31.83 19.86 -39.35
N ASP A 174 32.57 20.32 -38.34
CA ASP A 174 32.72 21.69 -37.82
C ASP A 174 31.81 22.21 -36.68
N ASP A 175 32.51 22.57 -35.59
CA ASP A 175 32.40 23.75 -34.73
C ASP A 175 31.03 24.29 -34.33
N ALA A 176 30.76 24.29 -33.01
CA ALA A 176 30.84 25.51 -32.21
C ALA A 176 30.40 25.19 -30.77
N GLY A 177 31.32 25.37 -29.81
CA GLY A 177 30.95 25.60 -28.43
C GLY A 177 30.25 26.95 -28.28
N CYS A 178 29.35 27.07 -27.32
CA CYS A 178 29.01 28.39 -26.78
C CYS A 178 28.62 28.28 -25.30
N PHE A 179 29.60 28.61 -24.47
CA PHE A 179 29.49 28.88 -23.06
C PHE A 179 28.96 30.31 -22.87
N GLY A 180 27.98 30.47 -21.99
CA GLY A 180 27.87 31.66 -21.14
C GLY A 180 26.89 32.77 -21.55
N GLY A 181 26.25 33.37 -20.54
CA GLY A 181 25.74 34.74 -20.63
C GLY A 181 24.44 34.99 -19.87
N LYS A 182 24.55 35.66 -18.72
CA LYS A 182 23.46 36.00 -17.80
C LYS A 182 22.79 37.36 -18.13
N LYS A 183 21.53 37.54 -17.67
CA LYS A 183 20.96 38.64 -16.85
C LYS A 183 19.71 39.40 -17.37
N ALA A 184 18.70 39.41 -16.49
CA ALA A 184 17.93 40.54 -15.90
C ALA A 184 16.65 41.15 -16.55
N LYS A 185 15.54 40.91 -15.83
CA LYS A 185 14.52 41.83 -15.25
C LYS A 185 13.48 42.54 -16.16
N GLY A 186 12.19 42.25 -15.92
CA GLY A 186 11.03 43.06 -16.34
C GLY A 186 9.71 42.51 -15.79
N LYS A 187 8.84 43.37 -15.26
CA LYS A 187 7.62 43.09 -14.47
C LYS A 187 6.37 43.46 -15.29
N LYS A 188 5.32 42.62 -15.36
CA LYS A 188 3.89 43.03 -15.50
C LYS A 188 2.90 41.86 -15.40
N ASN A 189 1.73 42.17 -14.83
CA ASN A 189 0.57 41.32 -14.52
C ASN A 189 -0.06 40.59 -15.72
N GLY A 190 -0.75 39.48 -15.45
CA GLY A 190 -1.71 38.84 -16.34
C GLY A 190 -2.33 37.59 -15.70
N ASP A 191 -3.60 37.70 -15.35
CA ASP A 191 -4.51 36.67 -14.83
C ASP A 191 -4.90 35.69 -15.95
N VAL A 192 -4.70 34.37 -15.78
CA VAL A 192 -5.36 33.31 -16.58
C VAL A 192 -5.34 31.98 -15.79
N ASP A 193 -6.53 31.40 -15.64
CA ASP A 193 -6.87 30.07 -15.13
C ASP A 193 -5.90 28.95 -15.53
N ARG A 194 -5.49 28.12 -14.57
CA ARG A 194 -4.84 26.83 -14.82
C ARG A 194 -5.78 25.68 -14.48
N ASN A 195 -6.47 25.20 -15.50
CA ASN A 195 -7.07 23.87 -15.53
C ASN A 195 -5.94 22.83 -15.49
N PHE A 196 -5.94 21.91 -14.53
CA PHE A 196 -4.96 20.84 -14.46
C PHE A 196 -5.50 19.65 -15.28
N ASP A 197 -4.91 19.43 -16.46
CA ASP A 197 -5.22 18.30 -17.33
C ASP A 197 -5.05 16.98 -16.56
N THR A 198 -6.14 16.22 -16.55
CA THR A 198 -6.24 14.88 -15.98
C THR A 198 -5.49 13.92 -16.90
N LEU A 199 -4.44 13.27 -16.40
CA LEU A 199 -3.78 12.20 -17.13
C LEU A 199 -4.73 10.99 -17.19
N ASP A 200 -5.30 10.75 -18.36
CA ASP A 200 -6.13 9.58 -18.66
C ASP A 200 -5.32 8.29 -18.51
N LEU A 201 -5.72 7.45 -17.56
CA LEU A 201 -5.20 6.08 -17.39
C LEU A 201 -5.98 5.13 -18.32
N PRO A 202 -5.31 4.27 -19.09
CA PRO A 202 -6.01 3.33 -19.97
C PRO A 202 -6.82 2.30 -19.17
N LYS A 203 -8.07 2.07 -19.60
CA LYS A 203 -8.97 1.05 -19.06
C LYS A 203 -8.40 -0.35 -19.30
N ARG A 204 -8.29 -1.14 -18.24
CA ARG A 204 -7.91 -2.57 -18.28
C ARG A 204 -9.01 -3.38 -18.96
N SER A 205 -8.67 -4.17 -19.97
CA SER A 205 -9.64 -4.95 -20.75
C SER A 205 -9.88 -6.37 -20.26
N GLU A 206 -9.05 -6.96 -19.38
CA GLU A 206 -9.28 -8.34 -18.89
C GLU A 206 -8.78 -8.58 -17.46
N SER A 207 -9.44 -9.53 -16.78
CA SER A 207 -9.15 -10.00 -15.42
C SER A 207 -7.95 -10.97 -15.37
N ALA A 208 -7.22 -10.95 -14.26
CA ALA A 208 -6.06 -11.83 -14.07
C ALA A 208 -6.53 -13.28 -13.84
N LYS A 209 -5.97 -14.23 -14.59
CA LYS A 209 -6.07 -15.67 -14.32
C LYS A 209 -4.97 -16.08 -13.34
N GLY A 210 -5.34 -16.91 -12.37
CA GLY A 210 -4.49 -17.38 -11.26
C GLY A 210 -3.37 -18.32 -11.64
#